data_AF-A0A199NX73-F1
#
_entry.id   AF-A0A199NX73-F1
#
_cell.length_a   1.000
_cell.length_b   1.000
_cell.length_c   1.000
_cell.angle_alpha   90.00
_cell.angle_beta   90.00
_cell.angle_gamma   90.00
#
_symmetry.space_group_name_H-M   'P 1'
#
loop_
_entity.id
_entity.type
_entity.pdbx_description
1 polymer ?
#
loop_
_entity_poly.entity_id
_entity_poly.type
_entity_poly.pdbx_seq_one_letter_code
_entity_poly.pdbx_strand_id
1 'polypeptide(L)' 'MRRELDGFVLDAVLAAAPDGVLVPQIRISGADGAVLSRHAFDGVYFGDVRAGEHFVAERLAAIRSAQYGKLVFG' A
#
# COMPACT_ATOMS: atom_id res chain seq x y z
N MET A 1 4.28 2.42 -7.22
CA MET A 1 5.28 1.33 -7.24
C MET A 1 4.55 -0.01 -7.09
N ARG A 2 5.00 -1.06 -7.77
CA ARG A 2 4.35 -2.39 -7.78
C ARG A 2 5.35 -3.49 -7.41
N ARG A 3 4.90 -4.50 -6.67
CA ARG A 3 5.69 -5.69 -6.28
C ARG A 3 4.81 -6.94 -6.25
N GLU A 4 5.33 -8.08 -6.69
CA GLU A 4 4.68 -9.38 -6.53
C GLU A 4 5.23 -10.11 -5.29
N LEU A 5 4.34 -10.74 -4.51
CA LEU A 5 4.68 -11.46 -3.28
C LEU A 5 3.60 -12.49 -2.95
N ASP A 6 3.98 -13.73 -2.65
CA ASP A 6 3.08 -14.84 -2.27
C ASP A 6 1.91 -15.09 -3.26
N GLY A 7 2.12 -14.82 -4.56
CA GLY A 7 1.07 -14.92 -5.59
C GLY A 7 0.10 -13.74 -5.61
N PHE A 8 0.37 -12.68 -4.84
CA PHE A 8 -0.37 -11.43 -4.84
C PHE A 8 0.42 -10.30 -5.51
N VAL A 9 -0.31 -9.34 -6.06
CA VAL A 9 0.23 -8.07 -6.55
C VAL A 9 0.00 -7.01 -5.48
N LEU A 10 1.07 -6.38 -5.03
CA LEU A 10 1.09 -5.29 -4.07
C LEU A 10 1.40 -3.98 -4.80
N ASP A 11 0.45 -3.05 -4.78
CA ASP A 11 0.62 -1.71 -5.31
C ASP A 11 0.70 -0.70 -4.15
N ALA A 12 1.79 0.06 -4.11
CA ALA A 12 1.91 1.24 -3.27
C ALA A 12 1.14 2.40 -3.90
N VAL A 13 0.17 2.94 -3.15
CA VAL A 13 -0.77 3.96 -3.63
C VAL A 13 -0.88 5.07 -2.58
N LEU A 14 -1.05 6.31 -3.06
CA LEU A 14 -1.54 7.42 -2.26
C LEU A 14 -2.98 7.72 -2.67
N ALA A 15 -3.91 7.60 -1.74
CA ALA A 15 -5.28 8.04 -1.95
C ALA A 15 -5.41 9.52 -1.55
N ALA A 16 -5.95 10.35 -2.43
CA ALA A 16 -6.34 11.70 -2.05
C ALA A 16 -7.64 11.65 -1.24
N ALA A 17 -7.62 12.25 -0.05
CA ALA A 17 -8.79 12.51 0.77
C ALA A 17 -9.45 13.85 0.35
N PRO A 18 -10.74 14.06 0.67
CA PRO A 18 -11.49 15.25 0.25
C PRO A 18 -10.92 16.59 0.73
N ASP A 19 -10.14 16.60 1.79
CA ASP A 19 -9.47 17.75 2.39
C ASP A 19 -8.08 18.04 1.75
N GLY A 20 -7.70 17.29 0.71
CA GLY A 20 -6.41 17.42 0.04
C GLY A 20 -5.27 16.65 0.72
N VAL A 21 -5.56 15.94 1.82
CA VAL A 21 -4.59 15.09 2.50
C VAL A 21 -4.38 13.80 1.70
N LEU A 22 -3.16 13.28 1.71
CA LEU A 22 -2.80 12.03 1.06
C LEU A 22 -2.71 10.92 2.10
N VAL A 23 -3.47 9.85 1.87
CA VAL A 23 -3.50 8.65 2.70
C VAL A 23 -2.66 7.57 2.03
N PRO A 24 -1.52 7.17 2.62
CA PRO A 24 -0.73 6.05 2.11
C PRO A 24 -1.49 4.74 2.30
N GLN A 25 -1.46 3.91 1.28
CA GLN A 25 -2.06 2.58 1.33
C GLN A 25 -1.30 1.58 0.47
N ILE A 26 -1.40 0.30 0.83
CA ILE A 26 -1.02 -0.81 -0.03
C ILE A 26 -2.29 -1.49 -0.52
N ARG A 27 -2.46 -1.52 -1.85
CA ARG A 27 -3.52 -2.28 -2.50
C ARG A 27 -3.00 -3.68 -2.80
N ILE A 28 -3.80 -4.69 -2.49
CA ILE A 28 -3.49 -6.09 -2.71
C ILE A 28 -4.47 -6.66 -3.72
N SER A 29 -3.95 -7.20 -4.82
CA SER A 29 -4.73 -7.85 -5.85
C SER A 29 -4.30 -9.30 -6.04
N GLY A 30 -5.24 -10.14 -6.47
CA GLY A 30 -4.94 -11.47 -6.98
C GLY A 30 -4.21 -11.38 -8.33
N ALA A 31 -3.67 -12.52 -8.78
CA ALA A 31 -2.99 -12.63 -10.07
C ALA A 31 -3.92 -12.33 -11.27
N ASP A 32 -5.23 -12.45 -11.09
CA ASP A 32 -6.28 -12.09 -12.05
C ASP A 32 -6.57 -10.58 -12.07
N GLY A 33 -5.92 -9.79 -11.21
CA GLY A 33 -6.11 -8.35 -11.07
C GLY A 33 -7.26 -7.96 -10.17
N ALA A 34 -8.04 -8.91 -9.63
CA ALA A 34 -9.12 -8.62 -8.69
C ALA A 34 -8.53 -8.02 -7.41
N VAL A 35 -9.08 -6.89 -6.94
CA VAL A 35 -8.65 -6.28 -5.67
C VAL A 35 -9.22 -7.09 -4.53
N LEU A 36 -8.34 -7.67 -3.72
CA LEU A 36 -8.71 -8.53 -2.59
C LEU A 36 -8.74 -7.75 -1.27
N SER A 37 -7.84 -6.78 -1.12
CA SER A 37 -7.71 -6.01 0.13
C SER A 37 -7.04 -4.66 -0.11
N ARG A 38 -7.23 -3.73 0.82
CA ARG A 38 -6.51 -2.47 0.92
C ARG A 38 -6.11 -2.26 2.37
N HIS A 39 -4.85 -1.92 2.58
CA HIS A 39 -4.33 -1.56 3.89
C HIS A 39 -3.93 -0.09 3.87
N ALA A 40 -4.74 0.75 4.51
CA ALA A 40 -4.36 2.11 4.82
C ALA A 40 -3.49 2.12 6.09
N PHE A 41 -2.52 3.03 6.15
CA PHE A 41 -1.74 3.23 7.38
C PHE A 41 -2.45 4.26 8.25
N ASP A 42 -3.32 3.78 9.14
CA ASP A 42 -4.14 4.63 9.98
C ASP A 42 -3.29 5.60 10.82
N GLY A 43 -3.73 6.86 10.87
CA GLY A 43 -3.00 7.93 11.57
C GLY A 43 -1.81 8.51 10.80
N VAL A 44 -1.50 7.99 9.61
CA VAL A 44 -0.44 8.52 8.74
C VAL A 44 -1.05 9.30 7.59
N TYR A 45 -0.62 10.54 7.44
CA TYR A 45 -1.18 11.50 6.50
C TYR A 45 -0.08 12.38 5.94
N PHE A 46 -0.18 12.74 4.65
CA PHE A 46 0.81 13.60 4.00
C PHE A 46 0.14 14.76 3.28
N GLY A 47 0.71 15.96 3.43
CA GLY A 47 0.42 17.09 2.56
C GLY A 47 1.33 17.16 1.32
N ASP A 48 2.43 16.39 1.32
CA ASP A 48 3.39 16.33 0.23
C ASP A 48 3.38 14.95 -0.43
N VAL A 49 3.27 14.94 -1.76
CA VAL A 49 3.19 13.70 -2.56
C VAL A 49 4.48 12.90 -2.43
N ARG A 50 5.65 13.55 -2.50
CA ARG A 50 6.93 12.82 -2.50
C ARG A 50 7.21 12.15 -1.17
N ALA A 51 6.90 12.82 -0.06
CA ALA A 51 6.98 12.26 1.28
C ALA A 51 6.06 11.03 1.42
N GLY A 52 4.83 11.14 0.92
CA GLY A 52 3.89 10.03 0.89
C GLY A 52 4.39 8.86 0.05
N GLU A 53 4.89 9.12 -1.16
CA GLU A 53 5.40 8.10 -2.09
C GLU A 53 6.60 7.37 -1.49
N HIS A 54 7.51 8.12 -0.88
CA HIS A 54 8.66 7.56 -0.20
C HIS A 54 8.24 6.66 0.96
N PHE A 55 7.36 7.15 1.85
CA PHE A 55 6.86 6.37 2.98
C PHE A 55 6.23 5.05 2.53
N VAL A 56 5.29 5.10 1.57
CA VAL A 56 4.58 3.90 1.13
C VAL A 56 5.50 2.93 0.38
N ALA A 57 6.53 3.43 -0.32
CA ALA A 57 7.55 2.60 -0.96
C ALA A 57 8.42 1.88 0.08
N GLU A 58 8.84 2.56 1.15
CA GLU A 58 9.56 1.92 2.26
C GLU A 58 8.71 0.84 2.94
N ARG A 59 7.43 1.13 3.22
CA ARG A 59 6.52 0.13 3.79
C ARG A 59 6.35 -1.06 2.85
N LEU A 60 6.20 -0.82 1.55
CA LEU A 60 6.11 -1.88 0.55
C LEU A 60 7.37 -2.77 0.52
N ALA A 61 8.55 -2.18 0.67
CA ALA A 61 9.82 -2.91 0.72
C ALA A 61 9.95 -3.75 2.01
N ALA A 62 9.41 -3.26 3.13
CA ALA A 62 9.44 -3.94 4.43
C ALA A 62 8.49 -5.16 4.52
N ILE A 63 7.48 -5.27 3.65
CA ILE A 63 6.53 -6.39 3.66
C ILE A 63 7.25 -7.70 3.33
N ARG A 64 7.07 -8.71 4.18
CA ARG A 64 7.65 -10.05 4.02
C ARG A 64 6.66 -11.09 3.54
N SER A 65 5.37 -10.88 3.79
CA SER A 65 4.29 -11.73 3.29
C SER A 65 2.99 -10.94 3.13
N ALA A 66 2.14 -11.38 2.21
CA ALA A 66 0.80 -10.82 1.93
C ALA A 66 -0.33 -11.82 2.22
N GLN A 67 -0.12 -12.72 3.19
CA GLN A 67 -0.99 -13.87 3.48
C GLN A 67 -2.48 -13.48 3.59
N TYR A 68 -3.32 -14.06 2.74
CA TYR A 68 -4.77 -13.82 2.67
C TYR A 68 -5.17 -12.32 2.59
N GLY A 69 -4.36 -11.48 1.95
CA GLY A 69 -4.62 -10.04 1.89
C GLY A 69 -4.33 -9.29 3.19
N LYS A 70 -3.64 -9.94 4.14
CA LYS A 70 -3.06 -9.31 5.34
C LYS A 70 -1.57 -9.07 5.11
N LEU A 71 -1.12 -7.86 5.41
CA LEU A 71 0.30 -7.49 5.31
C LEU A 71 1.04 -7.87 6.60
N VAL A 72 2.23 -8.45 6.44
CA VAL A 72 3.14 -8.74 7.56
C VAL A 72 4.43 -7.93 7.39
N PHE A 73 4.68 -7.04 8.35
CA PHE A 73 5.92 -6.27 8.48
C PHE A 73 6.85 -7.01 9.45
N GLY A 74 8.09 -7.24 9.05
CA GLY A 74 9.13 -7.88 9.87
C GLY A 74 9.92 -6.90 10.73
#